data_AF-A0A415DU74-F1
#
_entry.id   AF-A0A415DU74-F1
#
_cell.length_a   1.000
_cell.length_b   1.000
_cell.length_c   1.000
_cell.angle_alpha   90.00
_cell.angle_beta   90.00
_cell.angle_gamma   90.00
#
_symmetry.space_group_name_H-M   'P 1'
#
loop_
_entity.id
_entity.type
_entity.pdbx_description
1 polymer ?
#
loop_
_entity_poly.entity_id
_entity_poly.type
_entity_poly.pdbx_seq_one_letter_code
_entity_poly.pdbx_strand_id
1 'polypeptide(L)'
;MEKVTLQSWLANRQRKYADGLALFRALAPEDMKNKYLPYFNEVSDAPQFDSHFTVLVNKLTFVARIAGAKPQIMAVEVVAKTMSTAVAMAKAADKKMNEVKGDKVLKDILVKESELFALQDKITALENDNEDKSEEISVLESDLEEAQEELLELQDRLSVLRPGAKIITYTSLPDDIRMIFDRVRYITPLYSSLFTEMQNESLTPEEREPIAKQVYELWTERANLWNQIDAWAEGKQVTLKLQEKRTEELPTDQVMKGMQMANRIERLKENIRRTEVSISNHEKNGKMNMKQKAQQRLEAYQKELAELEGMK
;
A
#
# COMPACT_ATOMS: atom_id res chain seq x y z
N MET A 1 69.35 -20.14 -18.25
CA MET A 1 68.45 -20.67 -19.30
C MET A 1 67.21 -19.81 -19.31
N GLU A 2 66.98 -19.05 -20.38
CA GLU A 2 65.74 -18.28 -20.54
C GLU A 2 64.53 -19.23 -20.51
N LYS A 3 63.52 -18.91 -19.70
CA LYS A 3 62.28 -19.68 -19.67
C LYS A 3 61.55 -19.44 -20.99
N VAL A 4 61.50 -20.46 -21.85
CA VAL A 4 60.71 -20.43 -23.09
C VAL A 4 59.25 -20.20 -22.72
N THR A 5 58.63 -19.14 -23.25
CA THR A 5 57.21 -18.84 -23.03
C THR A 5 56.39 -19.41 -24.18
N LEU A 6 55.09 -19.66 -23.95
CA LEU A 6 54.21 -20.20 -25.00
C LEU A 6 54.19 -19.30 -26.25
N GLN A 7 54.17 -17.99 -26.06
CA GLN A 7 54.15 -17.03 -27.17
C GLN A 7 55.49 -16.99 -27.92
N SER A 8 56.63 -17.02 -27.21
CA SER A 8 57.94 -17.04 -27.86
C SER A 8 58.20 -18.35 -28.59
N TRP A 9 57.69 -19.48 -28.07
CA TRP A 9 57.78 -20.78 -28.72
C TRP A 9 56.91 -20.87 -29.99
N LEU A 10 55.67 -20.38 -29.93
CA LEU A 10 54.77 -20.37 -31.10
C LEU A 10 55.28 -19.45 -32.21
N ALA A 11 55.89 -18.31 -31.86
CA ALA A 11 56.48 -17.37 -32.82
C ALA A 11 57.82 -17.85 -33.42
N ASN A 12 58.52 -18.77 -32.77
CA ASN A 12 59.80 -19.29 -33.24
C ASN A 12 59.63 -20.30 -34.38
N ARG A 13 60.26 -20.03 -35.54
CA ARG A 13 60.26 -20.93 -36.72
C ARG A 13 61.18 -22.15 -36.55
N GLN A 14 62.17 -22.08 -35.66
CA GLN A 14 63.10 -23.17 -35.29
C GLN A 14 62.79 -23.73 -33.90
N ARG A 15 61.50 -23.75 -33.53
CA ARG A 15 61.01 -24.30 -32.26
C ARG A 15 61.35 -25.79 -32.11
N LYS A 16 61.70 -26.22 -30.90
CA LYS A 16 62.02 -27.62 -30.56
C LYS A 16 60.82 -28.34 -29.98
N TYR A 17 60.70 -29.64 -30.28
CA TYR A 17 59.58 -30.48 -29.83
C TYR A 17 59.54 -30.61 -28.31
N ALA A 18 60.69 -30.90 -27.68
CA ALA A 18 60.81 -31.06 -26.24
C ALA A 18 60.33 -29.82 -25.45
N ASP A 19 60.66 -28.61 -25.92
CA ASP A 19 60.23 -27.36 -25.30
C ASP A 19 58.70 -27.19 -25.42
N GLY A 20 58.12 -27.56 -26.56
CA GLY A 20 56.67 -27.53 -26.78
C GLY A 20 55.94 -28.54 -25.89
N LEU A 21 56.49 -29.74 -25.74
CA LEU A 21 55.90 -30.79 -24.90
C LEU A 21 55.91 -30.38 -23.41
N ALA A 22 56.99 -29.75 -22.95
CA ALA A 22 57.07 -29.17 -21.62
C ALA A 22 56.03 -28.06 -21.41
N LEU A 23 55.85 -27.17 -22.38
CA LEU A 23 54.81 -26.14 -22.36
C LEU A 23 53.40 -26.73 -22.33
N PHE A 24 53.16 -27.81 -23.07
CA PHE A 24 51.86 -28.49 -23.10
C PHE A 24 51.53 -29.14 -21.76
N ARG A 25 52.49 -29.82 -21.14
CA ARG A 25 52.36 -30.39 -19.78
C ARG A 25 52.07 -29.31 -18.74
N ALA A 26 52.66 -28.13 -18.88
CA ALA A 26 52.50 -27.03 -17.94
C ALA A 26 51.18 -26.26 -18.12
N LEU A 27 50.74 -26.01 -19.37
CA LEU A 27 49.70 -25.02 -19.66
C LEU A 27 48.36 -25.59 -20.16
N ALA A 28 48.32 -26.83 -20.64
CA ALA A 28 47.07 -27.41 -21.11
C ALA A 28 46.09 -27.71 -19.96
N PRO A 29 44.77 -27.70 -20.19
CA PRO A 29 43.80 -28.27 -19.25
C PRO A 29 43.99 -29.78 -19.06
N GLU A 30 43.62 -30.31 -17.89
CA GLU A 30 43.81 -31.74 -17.56
C GLU A 30 43.12 -32.69 -18.55
N ASP A 31 41.92 -32.35 -19.04
CA ASP A 31 41.23 -33.17 -20.06
C ASP A 31 42.01 -33.28 -21.37
N MET A 32 42.71 -32.21 -21.77
CA MET A 32 43.56 -32.21 -22.95
C MET A 32 44.87 -32.97 -22.72
N LYS A 33 45.44 -32.88 -21.52
CA LYS A 33 46.64 -33.64 -21.14
C LYS A 33 46.36 -35.13 -21.22
N ASN A 34 45.27 -35.59 -20.61
CA ASN A 34 44.88 -37.00 -20.60
C ASN A 34 44.69 -37.58 -22.01
N LYS A 35 44.17 -36.78 -22.94
CA LYS A 35 43.92 -37.22 -24.32
C LYS A 35 45.15 -37.23 -25.22
N TYR A 36 46.05 -36.26 -25.07
CA TYR A 36 47.12 -36.03 -26.05
C TYR A 36 48.54 -36.29 -25.52
N LEU A 37 48.76 -36.34 -24.20
CA LEU A 37 50.09 -36.69 -23.67
C LEU A 37 50.54 -38.11 -24.03
N PRO A 38 49.69 -39.16 -24.03
CA PRO A 38 50.11 -40.49 -24.45
C PRO A 38 50.69 -40.46 -25.88
N TYR A 39 49.95 -39.84 -26.81
CA TYR A 39 50.36 -39.65 -28.19
C TYR A 39 51.67 -38.86 -28.33
N PHE A 40 51.83 -37.76 -27.59
CA PHE A 40 53.07 -36.99 -27.66
C PHE A 40 54.30 -37.67 -27.04
N ASN A 41 54.08 -38.63 -26.13
CA ASN A 41 55.16 -39.38 -25.47
C ASN A 41 55.60 -40.62 -26.26
N GLU A 42 54.91 -40.99 -27.35
CA GLU A 42 55.31 -42.10 -28.23
C GLU A 42 56.66 -41.85 -28.91
N VAL A 43 57.07 -40.58 -29.02
CA VAL A 43 58.31 -40.16 -29.67
C VAL A 43 59.14 -39.29 -28.71
N SER A 44 60.44 -39.56 -28.63
CA SER A 44 61.38 -38.79 -27.78
C SER A 44 61.76 -37.43 -28.37
N ASP A 45 61.83 -37.33 -29.70
CA ASP A 45 62.00 -36.08 -30.46
C ASP A 45 61.35 -36.21 -31.83
N ALA A 46 60.68 -35.15 -32.30
CA ALA A 46 59.93 -35.16 -33.54
C ALA A 46 60.46 -34.08 -34.50
N PRO A 47 60.75 -34.40 -35.78
CA PRO A 47 61.04 -33.39 -36.79
C PRO A 47 59.86 -32.43 -37.03
N GLN A 48 60.13 -31.24 -37.56
CA GLN A 48 59.12 -30.19 -37.73
C GLN A 48 57.94 -30.57 -38.65
N PHE A 49 58.15 -31.49 -39.58
CA PHE A 49 57.12 -32.00 -40.51
C PHE A 49 56.42 -33.26 -40.01
N ASP A 50 56.75 -33.72 -38.80
CA ASP A 50 56.10 -34.87 -38.19
C ASP A 50 54.68 -34.54 -37.72
N SER A 51 53.80 -35.54 -37.73
CA SER A 51 52.40 -35.39 -37.30
C SER A 51 52.31 -35.03 -35.82
N HIS A 52 53.17 -35.58 -34.95
CA HIS A 52 53.22 -35.28 -33.52
C HIS A 52 53.56 -33.81 -33.29
N PHE A 53 54.53 -33.28 -34.03
CA PHE A 53 54.92 -31.87 -33.96
C PHE A 53 53.78 -30.96 -34.40
N THR A 54 53.13 -31.29 -35.52
CA THR A 54 52.02 -30.50 -36.06
C THR A 54 50.82 -30.46 -35.11
N VAL A 55 50.45 -31.62 -34.54
CA VAL A 55 49.35 -31.73 -33.58
C VAL A 55 49.69 -30.96 -32.29
N LEU A 56 50.92 -31.04 -31.80
CA LEU A 56 51.38 -30.30 -30.61
C LEU A 56 51.27 -28.78 -30.81
N VAL A 57 51.73 -28.26 -31.95
CA VAL A 57 51.62 -26.84 -32.31
C VAL A 57 50.16 -26.40 -32.35
N ASN A 58 49.27 -27.19 -32.96
CA ASN A 58 47.84 -26.87 -33.05
C ASN A 58 47.19 -26.82 -31.66
N LYS A 59 47.52 -27.76 -30.78
CA LYS A 59 46.96 -27.80 -29.42
C LYS A 59 47.50 -26.68 -28.54
N LEU A 60 48.78 -26.33 -28.65
CA LEU A 60 49.36 -25.17 -27.96
C LEU A 60 48.81 -23.84 -28.47
N THR A 61 48.52 -23.74 -29.77
CA THR A 61 47.83 -22.57 -30.36
C THR A 61 46.40 -22.44 -29.79
N PHE A 62 45.70 -23.56 -29.64
CA PHE A 62 44.37 -23.58 -29.02
C PHE A 62 44.42 -23.19 -27.53
N VAL A 63 45.41 -23.70 -26.77
CA VAL A 63 45.64 -23.32 -25.37
C VAL A 63 45.92 -21.82 -25.25
N ALA A 64 46.74 -21.25 -26.14
CA ALA A 64 47.01 -19.81 -26.16
C ALA A 64 45.74 -18.98 -26.41
N ARG A 65 44.86 -19.42 -27.31
CA ARG A 65 43.57 -18.76 -27.58
C ARG A 65 42.62 -18.81 -26.38
N ILE A 66 42.51 -19.96 -25.71
CA ILE A 66 41.66 -20.10 -24.51
C ILE A 66 42.19 -19.25 -23.36
N ALA A 67 43.50 -19.22 -23.16
CA ALA A 67 44.13 -18.44 -22.11
C ALA A 67 43.88 -16.92 -22.27
N GLY A 68 43.75 -16.43 -23.50
CA GLY A 68 43.34 -15.05 -23.78
C GLY A 68 41.84 -14.78 -23.59
N ALA A 69 40.98 -15.77 -23.85
CA ALA A 69 39.53 -15.63 -23.71
C ALA A 69 39.03 -15.74 -22.26
N LYS A 70 39.66 -16.58 -21.42
CA LYS A 70 39.26 -16.78 -20.01
C LYS A 70 39.26 -15.49 -19.17
N PRO A 71 40.29 -14.62 -19.22
CA PRO A 71 40.29 -13.34 -18.50
C PRO A 71 39.15 -12.42 -18.94
N GLN A 72 38.80 -12.41 -20.23
CA GLN A 72 37.71 -11.58 -20.75
C GLN A 72 36.34 -12.07 -20.26
N ILE A 73 36.09 -13.39 -20.29
CA ILE A 73 34.83 -13.98 -19.79
C ILE A 73 34.65 -13.71 -18.29
N MET A 74 35.70 -13.92 -17.49
CA MET A 74 35.65 -13.62 -16.05
C MET A 74 35.40 -12.13 -15.77
N ALA A 75 36.01 -11.22 -16.55
CA ALA A 75 35.76 -9.79 -16.42
C ALA A 75 34.29 -9.43 -16.72
N VAL A 76 33.69 -10.04 -17.74
CA VAL A 76 32.27 -9.84 -18.09
C VAL A 76 31.34 -10.38 -17.01
N GLU A 77 31.62 -11.56 -16.44
CA GLU A 77 30.82 -12.13 -15.34
C GLU A 77 30.87 -11.28 -14.08
N VAL A 78 32.06 -10.74 -13.73
CA VAL A 78 32.21 -9.83 -12.59
C VAL A 78 31.39 -8.56 -12.82
N VAL A 79 31.45 -7.98 -14.02
CA VAL A 79 30.67 -6.78 -14.38
C VAL A 79 29.15 -7.05 -14.36
N ALA A 80 28.70 -8.20 -14.86
CA ALA A 80 27.29 -8.58 -14.81
C ALA A 80 26.81 -8.77 -13.37
N LYS A 81 27.62 -9.41 -12.51
CA LYS A 81 27.30 -9.61 -11.10
C LYS A 81 27.25 -8.29 -10.34
N THR A 82 28.20 -7.38 -10.55
CA THR A 82 28.19 -6.06 -9.90
C THR A 82 27.00 -5.22 -10.35
N MET A 83 26.64 -5.24 -11.64
CA MET A 83 25.42 -4.57 -12.12
C MET A 83 24.15 -5.17 -11.51
N SER A 84 24.03 -6.50 -11.43
CA SER A 84 22.89 -7.16 -10.79
C SER A 84 22.77 -6.77 -9.32
N THR A 85 23.89 -6.70 -8.59
CA THR A 85 23.91 -6.25 -7.20
C THR A 85 23.51 -4.77 -7.07
N ALA A 86 24.03 -3.89 -7.92
CA ALA A 86 23.68 -2.47 -7.92
C ALA A 86 22.18 -2.26 -8.19
N VAL A 87 21.59 -2.98 -9.14
CA VAL A 87 20.15 -2.93 -9.42
C VAL A 87 19.33 -3.44 -8.24
N ALA A 88 19.76 -4.53 -7.58
CA ALA A 88 19.08 -5.03 -6.39
C ALA A 88 19.13 -4.03 -5.23
N MET A 89 20.29 -3.38 -5.01
CA MET A 89 20.44 -2.33 -4.00
C MET A 89 19.58 -1.11 -4.30
N ALA A 90 19.52 -0.66 -5.56
CA ALA A 90 18.65 0.44 -5.98
C ALA A 90 17.17 0.11 -5.75
N LYS A 91 16.71 -1.09 -6.15
CA LYS A 91 15.33 -1.54 -5.89
C LYS A 91 15.00 -1.62 -4.40
N ALA A 92 15.95 -2.08 -3.57
CA ALA A 92 15.76 -2.13 -2.12
C ALA A 92 15.68 -0.72 -1.50
N ALA A 93 16.51 0.21 -1.98
CA ALA A 93 16.47 1.61 -1.56
C ALA A 93 15.14 2.28 -1.96
N ASP A 94 14.68 2.06 -3.19
CA ASP A 94 13.39 2.57 -3.69
C ASP A 94 12.22 1.99 -2.90
N LYS A 95 12.24 0.68 -2.60
CA LYS A 95 11.22 0.04 -1.76
C LYS A 95 11.17 0.70 -0.37
N LYS A 96 12.32 0.88 0.27
CA LYS A 96 12.39 1.52 1.61
C LYS A 96 11.92 2.97 1.56
N MET A 97 12.25 3.71 0.51
CA MET A 97 11.77 5.08 0.32
C MET A 97 10.24 5.12 0.14
N ASN A 98 9.69 4.22 -0.67
CA ASN A 98 8.24 4.11 -0.88
C ASN A 98 7.50 3.68 0.39
N GLU A 99 8.09 2.81 1.21
CA GLU A 99 7.57 2.46 2.53
C GLU A 99 7.44 3.71 3.41
N VAL A 100 8.50 4.50 3.56
CA VAL A 100 8.49 5.73 4.39
C VAL A 100 7.47 6.75 3.85
N LYS A 101 7.40 6.95 2.53
CA LYS A 101 6.39 7.82 1.92
C LYS A 101 4.98 7.30 2.17
N GLY A 102 4.79 5.98 2.07
CA GLY A 102 3.52 5.32 2.36
C GLY A 102 3.07 5.48 3.81
N ASP A 103 3.98 5.38 4.79
CA ASP A 103 3.65 5.61 6.20
C ASP A 103 3.22 7.05 6.45
N LYS A 104 3.87 8.02 5.79
CA LYS A 104 3.45 9.42 5.87
C LYS A 104 2.02 9.59 5.33
N VAL A 105 1.74 9.06 4.13
CA VAL A 105 0.40 9.15 3.53
C VAL A 105 -0.64 8.44 4.39
N LEU A 106 -0.32 7.29 4.99
CA LEU A 106 -1.21 6.60 5.94
C LEU A 106 -1.54 7.48 7.14
N LYS A 107 -0.55 8.18 7.70
CA LYS A 107 -0.79 9.13 8.80
C LYS A 107 -1.70 10.28 8.36
N ASP A 108 -1.48 10.82 7.17
CA ASP A 108 -2.29 11.91 6.62
C ASP A 108 -3.75 11.45 6.40
N ILE A 109 -3.97 10.21 5.95
CA ILE A 109 -5.31 9.59 5.84
C ILE A 109 -6.01 9.55 7.20
N LEU A 110 -5.34 9.06 8.25
CA LEU A 110 -5.91 8.97 9.59
C LEU A 110 -6.29 10.35 10.16
N VAL A 111 -5.46 11.36 9.90
CA VAL A 111 -5.76 12.75 10.30
C VAL A 111 -7.00 13.24 9.55
N LYS A 112 -7.09 13.01 8.24
CA LYS A 112 -8.25 13.41 7.43
C LYS A 112 -9.54 12.69 7.83
N GLU A 113 -9.49 11.42 8.19
CA GLU A 113 -10.66 10.73 8.76
C GLU A 113 -11.13 11.38 10.06
N SER A 114 -10.20 11.80 10.92
CA SER A 114 -10.54 12.49 12.17
C SER A 114 -11.17 13.87 11.92
N GLU A 115 -10.69 14.61 10.93
CA GLU A 115 -11.26 15.90 10.51
C GLU A 115 -12.68 15.72 9.97
N LEU A 116 -12.92 14.73 9.10
CA LEU A 116 -14.25 14.41 8.59
C LEU A 116 -15.24 14.11 9.70
N PHE A 117 -14.80 13.31 10.66
CA PHE A 117 -15.59 12.99 11.84
C PHE A 117 -15.94 14.23 12.66
N ALA A 118 -14.99 15.16 12.87
CA ALA A 118 -15.25 16.40 13.58
C ALA A 118 -16.23 17.32 12.83
N LEU A 119 -16.12 17.40 11.50
CA LEU A 119 -17.05 18.17 10.66
C LEU A 119 -18.46 17.59 10.73
N GLN A 120 -18.61 16.26 10.66
CA GLN A 120 -19.90 15.58 10.81
C GLN A 120 -20.54 15.83 12.17
N ASP A 121 -19.76 15.75 13.25
CA ASP A 121 -20.27 16.03 14.61
C ASP A 121 -20.74 17.48 14.72
N LYS A 122 -19.98 18.43 14.14
CA LYS A 122 -20.35 19.84 14.16
C LYS A 122 -21.63 20.10 13.37
N ILE A 123 -21.78 19.52 12.18
CA ILE A 123 -23.01 19.60 11.39
C ILE A 123 -24.20 19.05 12.20
N THR A 124 -24.06 17.85 12.75
CA THR A 124 -25.12 17.20 13.54
C THR A 124 -25.50 18.04 14.76
N ALA A 125 -24.54 18.65 15.43
CA ALA A 125 -24.80 19.53 16.58
C ALA A 125 -25.60 20.78 16.17
N LEU A 126 -25.25 21.40 15.05
CA LEU A 126 -25.96 22.58 14.53
C LEU A 126 -27.35 22.24 14.00
N GLU A 127 -27.55 21.05 13.44
CA GLU A 127 -28.86 20.57 12.98
C GLU A 127 -29.84 20.30 14.13
N ASN A 128 -29.31 19.91 15.28
CA ASN A 128 -30.09 19.71 16.51
C ASN A 128 -30.34 21.02 17.27
N ASP A 129 -29.71 22.12 16.87
CA ASP A 129 -29.96 23.44 17.42
C ASP A 129 -31.28 24.00 16.87
N ASN A 130 -31.96 24.80 17.67
CA ASN A 130 -33.27 25.38 17.33
C ASN A 130 -33.13 26.71 16.54
N GLU A 131 -31.91 27.20 16.37
CA GLU A 131 -31.59 28.41 15.60
C GLU A 131 -31.37 28.09 14.12
N ASP A 132 -31.76 29.01 13.24
CA ASP A 132 -31.45 28.88 11.81
C ASP A 132 -29.95 29.11 11.57
N LYS A 133 -29.22 28.00 11.44
CA LYS A 133 -27.78 27.96 11.12
C LYS A 133 -27.51 27.38 9.73
N SER A 134 -28.48 27.50 8.83
CA SER A 134 -28.43 26.94 7.47
C SER A 134 -27.19 27.35 6.67
N GLU A 135 -26.77 28.61 6.75
CA GLU A 135 -25.56 29.11 6.10
C GLU A 135 -24.28 28.48 6.67
N GLU A 136 -24.13 28.41 8.00
CA GLU A 136 -22.98 27.77 8.65
C GLU A 136 -22.90 26.29 8.29
N ILE A 137 -24.04 25.59 8.28
CA ILE A 137 -24.10 24.18 7.90
C ILE A 137 -23.72 24.00 6.43
N SER A 138 -24.15 24.87 5.52
CA SER A 138 -23.77 24.79 4.10
C SER A 138 -22.27 24.99 3.86
N VAL A 139 -21.61 25.81 4.68
CA VAL A 139 -20.15 25.95 4.63
C VAL A 139 -19.47 24.67 5.14
N LEU A 140 -19.92 24.13 6.28
CA LEU A 140 -19.35 22.91 6.84
C LEU A 140 -19.57 21.67 5.95
N GLU A 141 -20.71 21.59 5.26
CA GLU A 141 -20.96 20.56 4.24
C GLU A 141 -19.99 20.70 3.06
N SER A 142 -19.64 21.92 2.67
CA SER A 142 -18.61 22.17 1.66
C SER A 142 -17.23 21.69 2.11
N ASP A 143 -16.84 22.04 3.33
CA ASP A 143 -15.55 21.63 3.91
C ASP A 143 -15.49 20.09 4.04
N LEU A 144 -16.63 19.47 4.38
CA LEU A 144 -16.76 18.02 4.46
C LEU A 144 -16.57 17.37 3.09
N GLU A 145 -17.16 17.92 2.03
CA GLU A 145 -16.98 17.43 0.66
C GLU A 145 -15.52 17.56 0.20
N GLU A 146 -14.87 18.70 0.45
CA GLU A 146 -13.45 18.93 0.12
C GLU A 146 -12.54 17.94 0.85
N ALA A 147 -12.73 17.78 2.17
CA ALA A 147 -11.95 16.83 2.98
C ALA A 147 -12.17 15.37 2.52
N GLN A 148 -13.37 15.02 2.04
CA GLN A 148 -13.63 13.70 1.45
C GLN A 148 -12.85 13.50 0.14
N GLU A 149 -12.80 14.53 -0.72
CA GLU A 149 -12.00 14.46 -1.96
C GLU A 149 -10.50 14.32 -1.66
N GLU A 150 -9.96 15.08 -0.71
CA GLU A 150 -8.57 14.96 -0.28
C GLU A 150 -8.26 13.56 0.28
N LEU A 151 -9.16 13.00 1.10
CA LEU A 151 -9.01 11.65 1.63
C LEU A 151 -8.91 10.62 0.49
N LEU A 152 -9.73 10.77 -0.56
CA LEU A 152 -9.71 9.88 -1.72
C LEU A 152 -8.40 10.00 -2.51
N GLU A 153 -7.86 11.21 -2.69
CA GLU A 153 -6.57 11.41 -3.34
C GLU A 153 -5.43 10.78 -2.54
N LEU A 154 -5.47 10.87 -1.21
CA LEU A 154 -4.48 10.22 -0.33
C LEU A 154 -4.56 8.70 -0.42
N GLN A 155 -5.77 8.12 -0.47
CA GLN A 155 -5.96 6.68 -0.66
C GLN A 155 -5.40 6.21 -2.01
N ASP A 156 -5.69 6.92 -3.10
CA ASP A 156 -5.17 6.59 -4.43
C ASP A 156 -3.64 6.68 -4.44
N ARG A 157 -3.06 7.73 -3.83
CA ARG A 157 -1.60 7.87 -3.69
C ARG A 157 -0.98 6.72 -2.89
N LEU A 158 -1.63 6.27 -1.83
CA LEU A 158 -1.13 5.15 -1.05
C LEU A 158 -1.18 3.84 -1.84
N SER A 159 -2.23 3.61 -2.64
CA SER A 159 -2.35 2.39 -3.45
C SER A 159 -1.17 2.21 -4.42
N VAL A 160 -0.61 3.32 -4.92
CA VAL A 160 0.60 3.33 -5.75
C VAL A 160 1.86 3.07 -4.94
N LEU A 161 1.97 3.66 -3.75
CA LEU A 161 3.14 3.49 -2.88
C LEU A 161 3.21 2.12 -2.19
N ARG A 162 2.05 1.52 -1.91
CA ARG A 162 1.90 0.20 -1.28
C ARG A 162 0.87 -0.64 -2.03
N PRO A 163 1.24 -1.19 -3.21
CA PRO A 163 0.36 -2.07 -3.96
C PRO A 163 -0.10 -3.26 -3.12
N GLY A 164 -1.42 -3.48 -3.05
CA GLY A 164 -2.05 -4.56 -2.28
C GLY A 164 -2.38 -4.23 -0.82
N ALA A 165 -1.94 -3.07 -0.29
CA ALA A 165 -2.42 -2.60 1.01
C ALA A 165 -3.86 -2.07 0.88
N LYS A 166 -4.81 -2.72 1.56
CA LYS A 166 -6.18 -2.20 1.70
C LYS A 166 -6.26 -1.43 3.01
N ILE A 167 -6.39 -0.11 2.94
CA ILE A 167 -6.86 0.67 4.08
C ILE A 167 -8.37 0.53 4.13
N ILE A 168 -8.84 0.16 5.31
CA ILE A 168 -10.25 0.24 5.66
C ILE A 168 -10.44 1.59 6.33
N THR A 169 -11.05 2.50 5.58
CA THR A 169 -11.55 3.79 6.11
C THR A 169 -13.03 3.67 6.45
N TYR A 170 -13.55 4.60 7.26
CA TYR A 170 -14.96 4.59 7.64
C TYR A 170 -15.92 4.46 6.45
N THR A 171 -15.66 5.20 5.36
CA THR A 171 -16.48 5.16 4.14
C THR A 171 -16.38 3.85 3.36
N SER A 172 -15.34 3.05 3.60
CA SER A 172 -15.15 1.74 2.98
C SER A 172 -15.70 0.57 3.79
N LEU A 173 -16.16 0.83 5.03
CA LEU A 173 -16.77 -0.19 5.88
C LEU A 173 -18.13 -0.62 5.32
N PRO A 174 -18.50 -1.91 5.43
CA PRO A 174 -19.86 -2.36 5.20
C PRO A 174 -20.86 -1.61 6.10
N ASP A 175 -22.08 -1.37 5.61
CA ASP A 175 -23.15 -0.65 6.31
C ASP A 175 -23.37 -1.17 7.73
N ASP A 176 -23.45 -2.49 7.88
CA ASP A 176 -23.59 -3.17 9.17
C ASP A 176 -22.49 -2.80 10.17
N ILE A 177 -21.24 -2.70 9.70
CA ILE A 177 -20.08 -2.35 10.54
C ILE A 177 -20.04 -0.85 10.82
N ARG A 178 -20.45 -0.01 9.85
CA ARG A 178 -20.61 1.43 10.06
C ARG A 178 -21.61 1.71 11.17
N MET A 179 -22.76 1.05 11.16
CA MET A 179 -23.78 1.18 12.22
C MET A 179 -23.24 0.81 13.61
N ILE A 180 -22.46 -0.28 13.72
CA ILE A 180 -21.81 -0.68 14.97
C ILE A 180 -20.81 0.40 15.43
N PHE A 181 -19.99 0.89 14.50
CA PHE A 181 -19.01 1.94 14.76
C PHE A 181 -19.67 3.24 15.23
N ASP A 182 -20.73 3.68 14.56
CA ASP A 182 -21.51 4.88 14.91
C ASP A 182 -22.14 4.74 16.29
N ARG A 183 -22.67 3.56 16.63
CA ARG A 183 -23.22 3.28 17.95
C ARG A 183 -22.14 3.35 19.03
N VAL A 184 -20.96 2.81 18.79
CA VAL A 184 -19.81 2.93 19.72
C VAL A 184 -19.44 4.40 19.93
N ARG A 185 -19.38 5.18 18.85
CA ARG A 185 -19.06 6.60 18.89
C ARG A 185 -20.09 7.40 19.68
N TYR A 186 -21.37 7.08 19.54
CA TYR A 186 -22.46 7.68 20.29
C TYR A 186 -22.44 7.31 21.79
N ILE A 187 -22.24 6.03 22.12
CA ILE A 187 -22.26 5.56 23.51
C ILE A 187 -21.07 6.09 24.31
N THR A 188 -19.89 6.20 23.69
CA THR A 188 -18.64 6.54 24.39
C THR A 188 -18.72 7.85 25.20
N PRO A 189 -19.18 8.99 24.65
CA PRO A 189 -19.35 10.23 25.43
C PRO A 189 -20.50 10.13 26.45
N LEU A 190 -21.60 9.45 26.14
CA LEU A 190 -22.72 9.26 27.07
C LEU A 190 -22.30 8.48 28.33
N TYR A 191 -21.64 7.34 28.12
CA TYR A 191 -21.03 6.54 29.17
C TYR A 191 -20.07 7.39 30.01
N SER A 192 -19.20 8.17 29.37
CA SER A 192 -18.23 9.03 30.07
C SER A 192 -18.92 10.09 30.92
N SER A 193 -19.97 10.74 30.40
CA SER A 193 -20.74 11.75 31.13
C SER A 193 -21.42 11.16 32.36
N LEU A 194 -22.14 10.04 32.19
CA LEU A 194 -22.80 9.35 33.30
C LEU A 194 -21.81 8.82 34.34
N PHE A 195 -20.62 8.38 33.90
CA PHE A 195 -19.56 7.96 34.81
C PHE A 195 -19.04 9.14 35.64
N THR A 196 -18.83 10.31 35.04
CA THR A 196 -18.47 11.54 35.77
C THR A 196 -19.58 11.99 36.72
N GLU A 197 -20.84 11.93 36.28
CA GLU A 197 -22.01 12.24 37.12
C GLU A 197 -22.07 11.31 38.34
N MET A 198 -21.87 10.01 38.14
CA MET A 198 -21.78 9.02 39.22
C MET A 198 -20.66 9.32 40.23
N GLN A 199 -19.57 9.97 39.81
CA GLN A 199 -18.48 10.37 40.70
C GLN A 199 -18.79 11.61 41.55
N ASN A 200 -19.89 12.33 41.28
CA ASN A 200 -20.26 13.51 42.04
C ASN A 200 -20.50 13.19 43.52
N GLU A 201 -19.66 13.72 44.41
CA GLU A 201 -19.69 13.48 45.86
C GLU A 201 -21.02 13.89 46.52
N SER A 202 -21.79 14.78 45.89
CA SER A 202 -23.07 15.27 46.40
C SER A 202 -24.23 14.28 46.25
N LEU A 203 -24.08 13.23 45.42
CA LEU A 203 -25.12 12.22 45.22
C LEU A 203 -25.19 11.24 46.39
N THR A 204 -26.40 10.83 46.78
CA THR A 204 -26.59 9.72 47.73
C THR A 204 -26.37 8.36 47.04
N PRO A 205 -26.24 7.25 47.80
CA PRO A 205 -26.21 5.91 47.23
C PRO A 205 -27.46 5.57 46.39
N GLU A 206 -28.64 6.00 46.84
CA GLU A 206 -29.90 5.73 46.12
C GLU A 206 -29.99 6.50 44.80
N GLU A 207 -29.48 7.74 44.76
CA GLU A 207 -29.41 8.54 43.54
C GLU A 207 -28.34 8.02 42.56
N ARG A 208 -27.26 7.42 43.08
CA ARG A 208 -26.21 6.81 42.25
C ARG A 208 -26.62 5.50 41.59
N GLU A 209 -27.47 4.70 42.24
CA GLU A 209 -27.85 3.37 41.76
C GLU A 209 -28.37 3.35 40.29
N PRO A 210 -29.33 4.20 39.88
CA PRO A 210 -29.81 4.21 38.50
C PRO A 210 -28.73 4.66 37.50
N ILE A 211 -27.86 5.59 37.87
CA ILE A 211 -26.74 6.06 37.04
C ILE A 211 -25.73 4.92 36.84
N ALA A 212 -25.35 4.23 37.92
CA ALA A 212 -24.42 3.11 37.89
C ALA A 212 -24.94 1.96 37.00
N LYS A 213 -26.26 1.69 37.06
CA LYS A 213 -26.90 0.69 36.19
C LYS A 213 -26.80 1.09 34.71
N GLN A 214 -27.11 2.35 34.37
CA GLN A 214 -26.99 2.84 33.00
C GLN A 214 -25.54 2.81 32.49
N VAL A 215 -24.57 3.20 33.32
CA VAL A 215 -23.14 3.10 33.01
C VAL A 215 -22.75 1.66 32.69
N TYR A 216 -23.19 0.70 33.50
CA TYR A 216 -22.90 -0.73 33.29
C TYR A 216 -23.53 -1.27 31.99
N GLU A 217 -24.78 -0.91 31.70
CA GLU A 217 -25.47 -1.31 30.48
C GLU A 217 -24.76 -0.78 29.23
N LEU A 218 -24.45 0.53 29.21
CA LEU A 218 -23.75 1.17 28.10
C LEU A 218 -22.32 0.64 27.93
N TRP A 219 -21.61 0.38 29.02
CA TRP A 219 -20.27 -0.23 28.95
C TRP A 219 -20.31 -1.63 28.36
N THR A 220 -21.28 -2.44 28.79
CA THR A 220 -21.48 -3.81 28.30
C THR A 220 -21.86 -3.81 26.82
N GLU A 221 -22.76 -2.91 26.41
CA GLU A 221 -23.12 -2.70 25.00
C GLU A 221 -21.88 -2.32 24.18
N ARG A 222 -21.12 -1.31 24.61
CA ARG A 222 -19.89 -0.85 23.95
C ARG A 222 -18.86 -1.97 23.81
N ALA A 223 -18.64 -2.76 24.87
CA ALA A 223 -17.70 -3.88 24.83
C ALA A 223 -18.14 -4.96 23.82
N ASN A 224 -19.43 -5.28 23.77
CA ASN A 224 -19.97 -6.24 22.81
C ASN A 224 -19.88 -5.74 21.36
N LEU A 225 -20.09 -4.44 21.12
CA LEU A 225 -19.91 -3.83 19.81
C LEU A 225 -18.44 -3.89 19.34
N TRP A 226 -17.48 -3.62 20.23
CA TRP A 226 -16.05 -3.79 19.91
C TRP A 226 -15.70 -5.24 19.58
N ASN A 227 -16.21 -6.21 20.35
CA ASN A 227 -16.01 -7.63 20.05
C ASN A 227 -16.53 -8.01 18.65
N GLN A 228 -17.62 -7.38 18.17
CA GLN A 228 -18.13 -7.59 16.82
C GLN A 228 -17.22 -6.95 15.76
N ILE A 229 -16.71 -5.74 15.99
CA ILE A 229 -15.74 -5.10 15.09
C ILE A 229 -14.47 -5.95 14.98
N ASP A 230 -13.93 -6.42 16.11
CA ASP A 230 -12.73 -7.26 16.15
C ASP A 230 -12.95 -8.59 15.43
N ALA A 231 -14.09 -9.25 15.68
CA ALA A 231 -14.44 -10.49 14.99
C ALA A 231 -14.54 -10.30 13.47
N TRP A 232 -15.13 -9.19 13.02
CA TRP A 232 -15.18 -8.84 11.60
C TRP A 232 -13.78 -8.58 11.01
N ALA A 233 -12.95 -7.83 11.73
CA ALA A 233 -11.58 -7.53 11.31
C ALA A 233 -10.71 -8.80 11.19
N GLU A 234 -10.97 -9.81 12.03
CA GLU A 234 -10.36 -11.14 11.97
C GLU A 234 -10.93 -12.04 10.84
N GLY A 235 -11.93 -11.56 10.09
CA GLY A 235 -12.56 -12.29 8.99
C GLY A 235 -13.61 -13.31 9.43
N LYS A 236 -14.10 -13.25 10.67
CA LYS A 236 -15.22 -14.06 11.14
C LYS A 236 -16.53 -13.45 10.60
N GLN A 237 -17.46 -14.30 10.14
CA GLN A 237 -18.79 -13.82 9.74
C GLN A 237 -19.52 -13.25 10.97
N VAL A 238 -19.70 -11.93 10.99
CA VAL A 238 -20.48 -11.25 12.02
C VAL A 238 -21.91 -11.13 11.50
N THR A 239 -22.86 -11.76 12.19
CA THR A 239 -24.29 -11.55 11.94
C THR A 239 -24.76 -10.46 12.90
N LEU A 240 -25.27 -9.36 12.35
CA LEU A 240 -25.85 -8.28 13.14
C LEU A 240 -26.93 -8.81 14.10
N LYS A 241 -26.79 -8.46 15.38
CA LYS A 241 -27.90 -8.42 16.33
C LYS A 241 -27.85 -7.08 17.07
N LEU A 242 -28.01 -5.98 16.34
CA LEU A 242 -28.42 -4.74 16.98
C LEU A 242 -29.88 -4.96 17.41
N GLN A 243 -30.12 -5.05 18.72
CA GLN A 243 -31.47 -4.79 19.19
C GLN A 243 -31.74 -3.34 18.83
N GLU A 244 -32.75 -3.13 18.00
CA GLU A 244 -33.32 -1.83 17.67
C GLU A 244 -33.87 -1.23 18.98
N LYS A 245 -32.98 -0.73 19.86
CA LYS A 245 -33.36 0.31 20.79
C LYS A 245 -33.55 1.52 19.91
N ARG A 246 -34.75 1.59 19.35
CA ARG A 246 -35.40 2.83 18.94
C ARG A 246 -35.09 3.80 20.06
N THR A 247 -34.20 4.75 19.80
CA THR A 247 -34.06 5.91 20.66
C THR A 247 -35.48 6.41 20.79
N GLU A 248 -36.05 6.35 21.99
CA GLU A 248 -37.28 7.08 22.26
C GLU A 248 -36.91 8.53 22.01
N GLU A 249 -37.14 8.98 20.77
CA GLU A 249 -37.11 10.39 20.45
C GLU A 249 -38.12 11.03 21.38
N LEU A 250 -37.62 11.85 22.30
CA LEU A 250 -38.45 12.82 22.99
C LEU A 250 -39.25 13.57 21.91
N PRO A 251 -40.53 13.89 22.15
CA PRO A 251 -41.38 14.48 21.14
C PRO A 251 -40.93 15.92 20.85
N THR A 252 -39.94 16.09 19.97
CA THR A 252 -39.63 17.39 19.37
C THR A 252 -40.66 17.63 18.29
N ASP A 253 -41.54 18.58 18.60
CA ASP A 253 -42.64 19.15 17.82
C ASP A 253 -42.61 18.82 16.31
N GLN A 254 -43.68 18.25 15.76
CA GLN A 254 -43.75 17.85 14.33
C GLN A 254 -43.46 19.02 13.38
N VAL A 255 -43.67 20.26 13.83
CA VAL A 255 -43.33 21.50 13.11
C VAL A 255 -41.82 21.67 12.96
N MET A 256 -41.03 21.35 13.99
CA MET A 256 -39.56 21.41 13.95
C MET A 256 -38.99 20.38 12.97
N LYS A 257 -39.55 19.17 12.95
CA LYS A 257 -39.17 18.16 11.95
C LYS A 257 -39.46 18.64 10.52
N GLY A 258 -40.60 19.30 10.29
CA GLY A 258 -40.94 19.90 9.00
C GLY A 258 -39.96 21.00 8.57
N MET A 259 -39.53 21.85 9.51
CA MET A 259 -38.54 22.90 9.25
C MET A 259 -37.14 22.32 8.96
N GLN A 260 -36.70 21.33 9.73
CA GLN A 260 -35.44 20.61 9.51
C GLN A 260 -35.43 19.91 8.14
N MET A 261 -36.54 19.26 7.75
CA MET A 261 -36.69 18.64 6.43
C MET A 261 -36.61 19.68 5.30
N ALA A 262 -37.25 20.84 5.45
CA ALA A 262 -37.19 21.91 4.45
C ALA A 262 -35.76 22.47 4.29
N ASN A 263 -35.06 22.72 5.40
CA ASN A 263 -33.67 23.18 5.38
C ASN A 263 -32.72 22.12 4.82
N ARG A 264 -32.98 20.83 5.06
CA ARG A 264 -32.21 19.73 4.46
C ARG A 264 -32.41 19.63 2.95
N ILE A 265 -33.64 19.81 2.47
CA ILE A 265 -33.96 19.86 1.03
C ILE A 265 -33.19 20.98 0.32
N GLU A 266 -33.18 22.19 0.88
CA GLU A 266 -32.47 23.33 0.26
C GLU A 266 -30.95 23.11 0.25
N ARG A 267 -30.38 22.56 1.33
CA ARG A 267 -28.96 22.17 1.38
C ARG A 267 -28.63 21.09 0.35
N LEU A 268 -29.46 20.05 0.22
CA LEU A 268 -29.26 18.98 -0.77
C LEU A 268 -29.25 19.54 -2.20
N LYS A 269 -30.13 20.49 -2.54
CA LYS A 269 -30.12 21.13 -3.86
C LYS A 269 -28.82 21.89 -4.12
N GLU A 270 -28.31 22.60 -3.11
CA GLU A 270 -27.03 23.31 -3.24
C GLU A 270 -25.84 22.33 -3.34
N ASN A 271 -25.82 21.24 -2.57
CA ASN A 271 -24.78 20.21 -2.64
C ASN A 271 -24.80 19.47 -3.98
N ILE A 272 -25.99 19.19 -4.54
CA ILE A 272 -26.17 18.70 -5.92
C ILE A 272 -25.53 19.66 -6.91
N ARG A 273 -25.88 20.95 -6.86
CA ARG A 273 -25.34 21.97 -7.76
C ARG A 273 -23.81 22.07 -7.67
N ARG A 274 -23.25 22.06 -6.47
CA ARG A 274 -21.79 22.08 -6.25
C ARG A 274 -21.12 20.82 -6.78
N THR A 275 -21.71 19.65 -6.52
CA THR A 275 -21.19 18.37 -7.00
C THR A 275 -21.20 18.30 -8.54
N GLU A 276 -22.24 18.81 -9.21
CA GLU A 276 -22.29 18.91 -10.67
C GLU A 276 -21.17 19.79 -11.23
N VAL A 277 -20.88 20.92 -10.58
CA VAL A 277 -19.73 21.78 -10.93
C VAL A 277 -18.42 21.04 -10.73
N SER A 278 -18.26 20.31 -9.62
CA SER A 278 -17.07 19.49 -9.34
C SER A 278 -16.86 18.41 -10.40
N ILE A 279 -17.92 17.68 -10.80
CA ILE A 279 -17.89 16.68 -11.88
C ILE A 279 -17.37 17.29 -13.18
N SER A 280 -17.90 18.46 -13.58
CA SER A 280 -17.44 19.19 -14.77
C SER A 280 -15.96 19.58 -14.66
N ASN A 281 -15.51 20.03 -13.49
CA ASN A 281 -14.11 20.40 -13.27
C ASN A 281 -13.17 19.18 -13.31
N HIS A 282 -13.56 18.06 -12.71
CA HIS A 282 -12.80 16.81 -12.78
C HIS A 282 -12.69 16.27 -14.21
N GLU A 283 -13.78 16.36 -14.98
CA GLU A 283 -13.80 15.98 -16.40
C GLU A 283 -12.82 16.85 -17.22
N LYS A 284 -12.86 18.17 -17.06
CA LYS A 284 -11.94 19.10 -17.73
C LYS A 284 -10.47 18.82 -17.39
N ASN A 285 -10.20 18.41 -16.15
CA ASN A 285 -8.85 18.13 -15.65
C ASN A 285 -8.41 16.67 -15.88
N GLY A 286 -9.21 15.84 -16.57
CA GLY A 286 -8.88 14.43 -16.84
C GLY A 286 -8.87 13.53 -15.61
N LYS A 287 -9.42 13.97 -14.46
CA LYS A 287 -9.50 13.21 -13.21
C LYS A 287 -10.70 12.23 -13.24
N MET A 288 -10.69 11.26 -14.15
CA MET A 288 -11.84 10.37 -14.40
C MET A 288 -12.30 9.56 -13.19
N ASN A 289 -11.38 9.13 -12.32
CA ASN A 289 -11.73 8.43 -11.07
C ASN A 289 -12.50 9.35 -10.10
N MET A 290 -12.08 10.62 -9.98
CA MET A 290 -12.75 11.59 -9.11
C MET A 290 -14.11 11.98 -9.68
N LYS A 291 -14.22 12.09 -11.02
CA LYS A 291 -15.50 12.24 -11.71
C LYS A 291 -16.48 11.12 -11.34
N GLN A 292 -16.06 9.86 -11.44
CA GLN A 292 -16.94 8.71 -11.12
C GLN A 292 -17.38 8.71 -9.65
N LYS A 293 -16.48 9.03 -8.71
CA LYS A 293 -16.82 9.11 -7.28
C LYS A 293 -17.76 10.29 -6.98
N ALA A 294 -17.55 11.45 -7.61
CA ALA A 294 -18.46 12.59 -7.51
C ALA A 294 -19.84 12.29 -8.12
N GLN A 295 -19.91 11.50 -9.20
CA GLN A 295 -21.18 11.01 -9.75
C GLN A 295 -21.92 10.09 -8.78
N GLN A 296 -21.23 9.20 -8.06
CA GLN A 296 -21.85 8.37 -7.02
C GLN A 296 -22.43 9.21 -5.87
N ARG A 297 -21.72 10.26 -5.45
CA ARG A 297 -22.25 11.22 -4.44
C ARG A 297 -23.47 11.96 -4.95
N LEU A 298 -23.43 12.43 -6.21
CA LEU A 298 -24.55 13.08 -6.86
C LEU A 298 -25.80 12.19 -6.88
N GLU A 299 -25.64 10.91 -7.25
CA GLU A 299 -26.74 9.93 -7.23
C GLU A 299 -27.31 9.75 -5.81
N ALA A 300 -26.46 9.70 -4.79
CA ALA A 300 -26.90 9.60 -3.40
C ALA A 300 -27.70 10.84 -2.96
N TYR A 301 -27.22 12.06 -3.27
CA TYR A 301 -27.95 13.30 -2.95
C TYR A 301 -29.28 13.40 -3.70
N GLN A 302 -29.31 13.02 -4.98
CA GLN A 302 -30.54 13.01 -5.77
C GLN A 302 -31.56 12.02 -5.20
N LYS A 303 -31.10 10.86 -4.73
CA LYS A 303 -31.96 9.86 -4.08
C LYS A 303 -32.51 10.38 -2.76
N GLU A 304 -31.66 10.93 -1.90
CA GLU A 304 -32.06 11.50 -0.60
C GLU A 304 -33.06 12.66 -0.79
N LEU A 305 -32.81 13.55 -1.76
CA LEU A 305 -33.71 14.63 -2.11
C LEU A 305 -35.08 14.11 -2.55
N ALA A 306 -35.11 13.10 -3.43
CA ALA A 306 -36.35 12.50 -3.90
C ALA A 306 -37.15 11.82 -2.77
N GLU A 307 -36.47 11.17 -1.82
CA GLU A 307 -37.12 10.58 -0.64
C GLU A 307 -37.73 11.66 0.26
N LEU A 308 -37.00 12.75 0.53
CA LEU A 308 -37.49 13.85 1.37
C LEU A 308 -38.62 14.67 0.70
N GLU A 309 -38.53 14.90 -0.61
CA GLU A 309 -39.58 15.57 -1.38
C GLU A 309 -40.85 14.69 -1.52
N GLY A 310 -40.68 13.35 -1.54
CA GLY A 310 -41.79 12.39 -1.55
C GLY A 310 -42.50 12.21 -0.20
N MET A 311 -41.91 12.71 0.90
CA MET A 311 -42.49 12.71 2.24
C MET A 311 -43.32 13.97 2.56
N LYS A 312 -43.34 14.96 1.66
CA LYS A 312 -44.22 16.14 1.73
C LYS A 312 -45.67 15.80 1.38
#